data_AF-E1YBF5-F1
#
_entry.id   AF-E1YBF5-F1
#
_cell.length_a   1.000
_cell.length_b   1.000
_cell.length_c   1.000
_cell.angle_alpha   90.00
_cell.angle_beta   90.00
_cell.angle_gamma   90.00
#
_symmetry.space_group_name_H-M   'P 1'
#
loop_
_entity.id
_entity.type
_entity.pdbx_description
1 polymer ?
#
loop_
_entity_poly.entity_id
_entity_poly.type
_entity_poly.pdbx_seq_one_letter_code
_entity_poly.pdbx_strand_id
1 'polypeptide(L)'
;MRHVSKIRILMFTVAVMAAAIVSGCSNAPLRTEASTSGISAAEEAGAAKIPQASLYLQLAKEELELAKGLSAKGEKEKAESMLTRSEADAELAIVLSHGNAEKSEAMAAVERVRQLRKDNP
;
A
#
# COMPACT_ATOMS: atom_id res chain seq x y z
N MET A 1 -32.54 -57.22 -12.82
CA MET A 1 -32.26 -55.97 -13.59
C MET A 1 -32.46 -54.69 -12.78
N ARG A 2 -33.42 -54.60 -11.83
CA ARG A 2 -33.67 -53.37 -11.03
C ARG A 2 -32.53 -52.92 -10.10
N HIS A 3 -31.68 -53.85 -9.61
CA HIS A 3 -30.55 -53.52 -8.72
C HIS A 3 -29.38 -52.83 -9.43
N VAL A 4 -29.08 -53.21 -10.68
CA VAL A 4 -27.97 -52.64 -11.47
C VAL A 4 -28.24 -51.18 -11.84
N SER A 5 -29.53 -50.84 -12.03
CA SER A 5 -29.96 -49.45 -12.30
C SER A 5 -29.80 -48.55 -11.08
N LYS A 6 -30.08 -49.04 -9.87
CA LYS A 6 -29.92 -48.27 -8.62
C LYS A 6 -28.44 -47.99 -8.30
N ILE A 7 -27.57 -48.96 -8.57
CA ILE A 7 -26.11 -48.83 -8.36
C ILE A 7 -25.50 -47.81 -9.33
N ARG A 8 -25.94 -47.81 -10.60
CA ARG A 8 -25.52 -46.82 -11.60
C ARG A 8 -25.98 -45.40 -11.26
N ILE A 9 -27.20 -45.24 -10.78
CA ILE A 9 -27.75 -43.94 -10.34
C ILE A 9 -26.98 -43.43 -9.11
N LEU A 10 -26.71 -44.30 -8.13
CA LEU A 10 -25.97 -43.95 -6.91
C LEU A 10 -24.51 -43.55 -7.20
N MET A 11 -23.84 -44.23 -8.14
CA MET A 11 -22.49 -43.85 -8.57
C MET A 11 -22.46 -42.51 -9.32
N PHE A 12 -23.47 -42.21 -10.14
CA PHE A 12 -23.57 -40.92 -10.84
C PHE A 12 -23.77 -39.75 -9.88
N THR A 13 -24.60 -39.92 -8.84
CA THR A 13 -24.85 -38.86 -7.84
C THR A 13 -23.62 -38.56 -6.98
N VAL A 14 -22.80 -39.57 -6.65
CA VAL A 14 -21.56 -39.39 -5.90
C VAL A 14 -20.49 -38.68 -6.75
N ALA A 15 -20.42 -39.00 -8.05
CA ALA A 15 -19.49 -38.35 -8.98
C ALA A 15 -19.82 -36.86 -9.20
N VAL A 16 -21.10 -36.50 -9.28
CA VAL A 16 -21.55 -35.10 -9.41
C VAL A 16 -21.28 -34.30 -8.13
N MET A 17 -21.45 -34.90 -6.95
CA MET A 17 -21.16 -34.25 -5.67
C MET A 17 -19.65 -34.00 -5.46
N ALA A 18 -18.79 -34.91 -5.93
CA ALA A 18 -17.33 -34.76 -5.84
C ALA A 18 -16.77 -33.65 -6.75
N ALA A 19 -17.44 -33.34 -7.86
CA ALA A 19 -17.00 -32.30 -8.80
C ALA A 19 -17.29 -30.86 -8.32
N ALA A 20 -18.12 -30.66 -7.29
CA ALA A 20 -18.54 -29.34 -6.82
C ALA A 20 -17.55 -28.66 -5.84
N ILE A 21 -16.47 -29.32 -5.43
CA ILE A 21 -15.57 -28.82 -4.35
C ILE A 21 -14.38 -27.99 -4.90
N VAL A 22 -14.17 -27.94 -6.22
CA VAL A 22 -12.95 -27.32 -6.80
C VAL A 22 -13.13 -25.84 -7.21
N SER A 23 -14.32 -25.26 -7.13
CA SER A 23 -14.54 -23.86 -7.53
C SER A 23 -14.23 -22.85 -6.39
N GLY A 24 -13.05 -22.95 -5.79
CA GLY A 24 -12.52 -21.98 -4.83
C GLY A 24 -11.52 -21.04 -5.49
N CYS A 25 -11.93 -20.30 -6.52
CA CYS A 25 -11.08 -19.23 -7.07
C CYS A 25 -11.06 -18.07 -6.07
N SER A 26 -9.99 -17.98 -5.28
CA SER A 26 -9.66 -16.84 -4.42
C SER A 26 -9.39 -15.61 -5.30
N ASN A 27 -10.44 -14.89 -5.69
CA ASN A 27 -10.36 -13.58 -6.34
C ASN A 27 -10.62 -12.48 -5.31
N ALA A 28 -9.84 -12.48 -4.23
CA ALA A 28 -9.84 -11.36 -3.28
C ALA A 28 -9.44 -10.07 -4.01
N PRO A 29 -10.15 -8.95 -3.78
CA PRO A 29 -9.81 -7.67 -4.38
C PRO A 29 -8.46 -7.16 -3.85
N LEU A 30 -7.69 -6.47 -4.70
CA LEU A 30 -6.46 -5.78 -4.31
C LEU A 30 -6.77 -4.73 -3.25
N ARG A 31 -6.06 -4.77 -2.12
CA ARG A 31 -6.24 -3.85 -0.99
C ARG A 31 -5.31 -2.65 -1.10
N THR A 32 -5.78 -1.54 -1.66
CA THR A 32 -4.95 -0.34 -1.89
C THR A 32 -5.10 0.72 -0.80
N GLU A 33 -5.95 0.48 0.19
CA GLU A 33 -6.42 1.49 1.14
C GLU A 33 -5.26 2.11 1.93
N ALA A 34 -4.36 1.27 2.48
CA ALA A 34 -3.19 1.71 3.22
C ALA A 34 -2.27 2.57 2.36
N SER A 35 -1.85 2.10 1.18
CA SER A 35 -1.03 2.88 0.23
C SER A 35 -1.68 4.23 -0.13
N THR A 36 -2.98 4.24 -0.47
CA THR A 36 -3.69 5.49 -0.83
C THR A 36 -3.76 6.48 0.33
N SER A 37 -3.99 5.99 1.55
CA SER A 37 -4.02 6.81 2.75
C SER A 37 -2.65 7.37 3.09
N GLY A 38 -1.59 6.56 2.99
CA GLY A 38 -0.21 7.00 3.19
C GLY A 38 0.20 8.09 2.21
N ILE A 39 -0.11 7.93 0.92
CA ILE A 39 0.15 8.96 -0.10
C ILE A 39 -0.57 10.26 0.24
N SER A 40 -1.85 10.19 0.62
CA SER A 40 -2.63 11.37 0.98
C SER A 40 -2.04 12.07 2.22
N ALA A 41 -1.66 11.30 3.24
CA ALA A 41 -1.02 11.84 4.44
C ALA A 41 0.35 12.48 4.14
N ALA A 42 1.14 11.89 3.24
CA ALA A 42 2.40 12.49 2.78
C ALA A 42 2.18 13.82 2.04
N GLU A 43 1.13 13.92 1.22
CA GLU A 43 0.73 15.18 0.57
C GLU A 43 0.31 16.24 1.58
N GLU A 44 -0.53 15.87 2.55
CA GLU A 44 -1.00 16.74 3.64
C GLU A 44 0.16 17.23 4.52
N ALA A 45 1.14 16.35 4.78
CA ALA A 45 2.39 16.70 5.47
C ALA A 45 3.30 17.64 4.65
N GLY A 46 2.98 17.90 3.39
CA GLY A 46 3.72 18.83 2.53
C GLY A 46 4.93 18.21 1.82
N ALA A 47 4.99 16.88 1.69
CA ALA A 47 6.13 16.18 1.07
C ALA A 47 6.48 16.69 -0.32
N ALA A 48 5.49 17.15 -1.10
CA ALA A 48 5.70 17.70 -2.44
C ALA A 48 6.61 18.94 -2.48
N LYS A 49 6.81 19.63 -1.36
CA LYS A 49 7.62 20.86 -1.25
C LYS A 49 9.05 20.60 -0.77
N ILE A 50 9.35 19.38 -0.31
CA ILE A 50 10.64 19.01 0.27
C ILE A 50 11.35 18.06 -0.71
N PRO A 51 12.51 18.43 -1.30
CA PRO A 51 13.10 17.67 -2.41
C PRO A 51 13.30 16.17 -2.16
N GLN A 52 13.72 15.80 -0.94
CA GLN A 52 13.89 14.38 -0.58
C GLN A 52 12.55 13.68 -0.36
N ALA A 53 11.60 14.33 0.32
CA ALA A 53 10.28 13.75 0.56
C ALA A 53 9.46 13.63 -0.74
N SER A 54 9.61 14.58 -1.66
CA SER A 54 8.90 14.58 -2.94
C SER A 54 9.30 13.40 -3.82
N LEU A 55 10.55 12.94 -3.72
CA LEU A 55 11.01 11.74 -4.41
C LEU A 55 10.26 10.50 -3.92
N TYR A 56 10.20 10.29 -2.60
CA TYR A 56 9.52 9.14 -2.03
C TYR A 56 7.99 9.21 -2.20
N LEU A 57 7.41 10.41 -2.14
CA LEU A 57 6.00 10.61 -2.51
C LEU A 57 5.73 10.18 -3.97
N GLN A 58 6.65 10.49 -4.89
CA GLN A 58 6.51 10.07 -6.28
C GLN A 58 6.66 8.56 -6.44
N LEU A 59 7.66 7.95 -5.81
CA LEU A 59 7.86 6.50 -5.83
C LEU A 59 6.62 5.76 -5.29
N ALA A 60 6.08 6.21 -4.15
CA ALA A 60 4.88 5.63 -3.57
C ALA A 60 3.69 5.65 -4.57
N LYS A 61 3.50 6.75 -5.31
CA LYS A 61 2.45 6.85 -6.34
C LYS A 61 2.70 5.89 -7.51
N GLU A 62 3.93 5.83 -8.00
CA GLU A 62 4.31 4.95 -9.11
C GLU A 62 4.13 3.47 -8.76
N GLU A 63 4.46 3.10 -7.53
CA GLU A 63 4.32 1.74 -7.00
C GLU A 63 2.86 1.33 -6.82
N LEU A 64 2.00 2.24 -6.36
CA LEU A 64 0.56 2.01 -6.31
C LEU A 64 -0.01 1.77 -7.71
N GLU A 65 0.37 2.57 -8.70
CA GLU A 65 -0.08 2.36 -10.08
C GLU A 65 0.47 1.06 -10.68
N LEU A 66 1.73 0.72 -10.40
CA LEU A 66 2.31 -0.55 -10.80
C LEU A 66 1.59 -1.74 -10.16
N ALA A 67 1.24 -1.64 -8.86
CA ALA A 67 0.48 -2.66 -8.16
C ALA A 67 -0.89 -2.90 -8.81
N LYS A 68 -1.62 -1.83 -9.14
CA LYS A 68 -2.89 -1.93 -9.87
C LYS A 68 -2.71 -2.63 -11.22
N GLY A 69 -1.65 -2.28 -11.96
CA GLY A 69 -1.31 -2.92 -13.23
C GLY A 69 -0.97 -4.40 -13.12
N LEU A 70 -0.21 -4.80 -12.10
CA LEU A 70 0.13 -6.20 -11.81
C LEU A 70 -1.11 -7.00 -11.40
N SER A 71 -1.97 -6.43 -10.56
CA SER A 71 -3.23 -7.06 -10.15
C SER A 71 -4.16 -7.32 -11.34
N ALA A 72 -4.27 -6.35 -12.27
CA ALA A 72 -5.04 -6.51 -13.50
C ALA A 72 -4.51 -7.63 -14.41
N LYS A 73 -3.20 -7.94 -14.34
CA LYS A 73 -2.56 -9.06 -15.04
C LYS A 73 -2.67 -10.40 -14.29
N GLY A 74 -3.28 -10.41 -13.10
CA GLY A 74 -3.37 -11.58 -12.23
C GLY A 74 -2.10 -11.87 -11.42
N GLU A 75 -1.10 -10.98 -11.45
CA GLU A 75 0.16 -11.13 -10.73
C GLU A 75 0.02 -10.63 -9.28
N LYS A 76 -0.82 -11.32 -8.48
CA LYS A 76 -1.27 -10.87 -7.15
C LYS A 76 -0.14 -10.65 -6.16
N GLU A 77 0.78 -11.60 -6.02
CA GLU A 77 1.88 -11.51 -5.05
C GLU A 77 2.82 -10.34 -5.36
N LYS A 78 3.04 -10.07 -6.64
CA LYS A 78 3.83 -8.91 -7.06
C LYS A 78 3.07 -7.61 -6.83
N ALA A 79 1.77 -7.60 -7.07
CA ALA A 79 0.93 -6.43 -6.78
C ALA A 79 0.96 -6.09 -5.28
N GLU A 80 0.80 -7.09 -4.42
CA GLU A 80 0.91 -6.92 -2.96
C GLU A 80 2.30 -6.42 -2.55
N SER A 81 3.36 -7.00 -3.12
CA SER A 81 4.73 -6.51 -2.85
C SER A 81 4.93 -5.05 -3.26
N MET A 82 4.30 -4.58 -4.34
CA MET A 82 4.37 -3.17 -4.74
C MET A 82 3.55 -2.26 -3.82
N LEU A 83 2.41 -2.73 -3.27
CA LEU A 83 1.65 -1.97 -2.29
C LEU A 83 2.41 -1.78 -0.97
N THR A 84 3.08 -2.84 -0.49
CA THR A 84 3.93 -2.73 0.70
C THR A 84 5.06 -1.73 0.50
N ARG A 85 5.64 -1.68 -0.71
CA ARG A 85 6.67 -0.68 -1.03
C ARG A 85 6.08 0.73 -1.06
N SER A 86 4.90 0.88 -1.67
CA SER A 86 4.18 2.15 -1.76
C SER A 86 3.87 2.73 -0.37
N GLU A 87 3.45 1.87 0.56
CA GLU A 87 3.23 2.23 1.96
C GLU A 87 4.51 2.71 2.64
N ALA A 88 5.60 1.96 2.52
CA ALA A 88 6.88 2.31 3.13
C ALA A 88 7.46 3.63 2.60
N ASP A 89 7.39 3.86 1.29
CA ASP A 89 7.86 5.10 0.68
C ASP A 89 6.97 6.30 1.05
N ALA A 90 5.65 6.10 1.19
CA ALA A 90 4.76 7.14 1.69
C ALA A 90 5.06 7.50 3.15
N GLU A 91 5.30 6.51 4.02
CA GLU A 91 5.70 6.74 5.41
C GLU A 91 7.03 7.50 5.49
N LEU A 92 8.01 7.12 4.66
CA LEU A 92 9.29 7.82 4.59
C LEU A 92 9.13 9.27 4.14
N ALA A 93 8.26 9.53 3.15
CA ALA A 93 7.94 10.89 2.73
C ALA A 93 7.33 11.73 3.87
N ILE A 94 6.45 11.16 4.70
CA ILE A 94 5.89 11.83 5.88
C ILE A 94 7.00 12.20 6.87
N VAL A 95 7.85 11.25 7.23
CA VAL A 95 8.93 11.47 8.22
C VAL A 95 9.91 12.52 7.73
N LEU A 96 10.30 12.49 6.45
CA LEU A 96 11.17 13.50 5.86
C LEU A 96 10.54 14.90 5.85
N SER A 97 9.22 14.98 5.68
CA SER A 97 8.49 16.25 5.72
C SER A 97 8.51 16.87 7.12
N HIS A 98 8.22 16.06 8.15
CA HIS A 98 8.31 16.50 9.54
C HIS A 98 9.74 16.88 9.93
N GLY A 99 10.74 16.06 9.58
CA GLY A 99 12.13 16.36 9.90
C GLY A 99 12.64 17.66 9.25
N ASN A 100 12.14 18.01 8.06
CA ASN A 100 12.45 19.32 7.46
C ASN A 100 11.81 20.48 8.23
N ALA A 101 10.56 20.34 8.67
CA ALA A 101 9.87 21.35 9.47
C ALA A 101 10.61 21.58 10.81
N GLU A 102 10.91 20.50 11.52
CA GLU A 102 11.65 20.53 12.79
C GLU A 102 13.03 21.19 12.64
N LYS A 103 13.76 20.86 11.56
CA LYS A 103 15.05 21.49 11.27
C LYS A 103 14.91 22.99 11.04
N SER A 104 13.90 23.42 10.28
CA SER A 104 13.63 24.83 10.02
C SER A 104 13.31 25.59 11.32
N GLU A 105 12.46 25.01 12.18
CA GLU A 105 12.11 25.57 13.48
C GLU A 105 13.33 25.67 14.42
N ALA A 106 14.16 24.64 14.48
CA ALA A 106 15.39 24.64 15.26
C ALA A 106 16.35 25.74 14.79
N MET A 107 16.53 25.91 13.48
CA MET A 107 17.34 26.99 12.91
C MET A 107 16.79 28.38 13.29
N ALA A 108 15.48 28.57 13.21
CA ALA A 108 14.84 29.83 13.60
C ALA A 108 14.97 30.10 15.11
N ALA A 109 14.89 29.07 15.95
CA ALA A 109 15.10 29.19 17.40
C ALA A 109 16.55 29.59 17.74
N VAL A 110 17.53 28.95 17.11
CA VAL A 110 18.95 29.30 17.28
C VAL A 110 19.20 30.75 16.85
N GLU A 111 18.60 31.19 15.75
CA GLU A 111 18.76 32.57 15.28
C GLU A 111 18.15 33.60 16.24
N ARG A 112 16.97 33.32 16.81
CA ARG A 112 16.38 34.16 17.85
C ARG A 112 17.29 34.28 19.08
N VAL A 113 17.90 33.18 19.53
CA VAL A 113 18.86 33.23 20.66
C VAL A 113 20.08 34.09 20.31
N ARG A 114 20.61 34.00 19.08
CA ARG A 114 21.73 34.85 18.65
C ARG A 114 21.37 36.32 18.65
N GLN A 115 20.16 36.68 18.21
CA GLN A 115 19.67 38.06 18.22
C GLN A 115 19.56 38.57 19.65
N LEU A 116 18.90 37.82 20.55
CA LEU A 116 18.79 38.20 21.96
C LEU A 116 20.14 38.42 22.65
N ARG A 117 21.16 37.61 22.31
CA ARG A 117 22.53 37.80 22.83
C ARG A 117 23.23 39.03 22.29
N LYS A 118 22.90 39.49 21.08
CA LYS A 118 23.44 40.74 20.52
C LYS A 118 22.75 41.95 21.13
N ASP A 119 21.46 41.84 21.39
CA ASP A 119 20.63 42.93 21.92
C ASP A 119 20.84 43.14 23.44
N ASN A 120 21.35 42.13 24.15
CA ASN A 120 21.66 42.17 25.58
C ASN A 120 23.15 41.83 25.84
N PRO A 121 24.08 42.78 25.62
CA PRO A 121 25.53 42.56 25.73
C PRO A 121 26.03 42.32 27.15
#